data_AF-A0A7X1NDQ1-F1
#
_entry.id   AF-A0A7X1NDQ1-F1
#
_cell.length_a   1.000
_cell.length_b   1.000
_cell.length_c   1.000
_cell.angle_alpha   90.00
_cell.angle_beta   90.00
_cell.angle_gamma   90.00
#
_symmetry.space_group_name_H-M   'P 1'
#
loop_
_entity.id
_entity.type
_entity.pdbx_description
1 polymer ?
#
loop_
_entity_poly.entity_id
_entity_poly.type
_entity_poly.pdbx_seq_one_letter_code
_entity_poly.pdbx_strand_id
1 'polypeptide(L)' 'MNYAISDIEAAIEGWRRRAASDEAFAASVEACALARLYGAVIVYGCEALADAELDDAQRDALQILPTLPVKKSSPPTH' A
#
# COMPACT_ATOMS: atom_id res chain seq x y z
N MET A 1 -13.17 -6.45 1.22
CA MET A 1 -11.82 -7.03 1.10
C MET A 1 -11.05 -6.65 2.36
N ASN A 2 -10.12 -7.49 2.80
CA ASN A 2 -9.24 -7.14 3.92
C ASN A 2 -7.84 -6.90 3.37
N TYR A 3 -7.18 -5.85 3.83
CA TYR A 3 -5.83 -5.48 3.45
C TYR A 3 -4.88 -5.82 4.60
N ALA A 4 -3.86 -6.62 4.31
CA ALA A 4 -2.76 -6.86 5.24
C ALA A 4 -1.75 -5.71 5.17
N ILE A 5 -0.89 -5.61 6.20
CA ILE A 5 0.21 -4.63 6.19
C ILE A 5 1.10 -4.75 4.94
N SER A 6 1.31 -5.98 4.45
CA SER A 6 2.07 -6.25 3.22
C SER A 6 1.41 -5.66 1.97
N ASP A 7 0.09 -5.55 1.93
CA ASP A 7 -0.62 -4.91 0.82
C ASP A 7 -0.36 -3.40 0.82
N ILE A 8 -0.32 -2.79 2.00
CA ILE A 8 -0.01 -1.35 2.14
C ILE A 8 1.44 -1.09 1.69
N GLU A 9 2.39 -1.94 2.09
CA GLU A 9 3.79 -1.86 1.66
C GLU A 9 3.93 -2.01 0.14
N ALA A 10 3.22 -2.99 -0.44
CA ALA A 10 3.20 -3.21 -1.88
C ALA A 10 2.61 -2.00 -2.63
N ALA A 11 1.56 -1.39 -2.10
CA ALA A 11 0.96 -0.19 -2.66
C ALA A 11 1.93 1.01 -2.60
N ILE A 12 2.62 1.22 -1.47
CA ILE A 12 3.66 2.25 -1.32
C ILE A 12 4.77 2.07 -2.37
N GLU A 13 5.32 0.86 -2.50
CA GLU A 13 6.34 0.57 -3.52
C GLU A 13 5.80 0.73 -4.95
N GLY A 14 4.53 0.39 -5.15
CA GLY A 14 3.81 0.58 -6.41
C GLY A 14 3.77 2.04 -6.84
N TRP A 15 3.35 2.93 -5.94
CA TRP A 15 3.26 4.36 -6.20
C TRP A 15 4.64 5.00 -6.34
N ARG A 16 5.60 4.62 -5.49
CA ARG A 16 6.97 5.13 -5.58
C ARG A 16 7.61 4.84 -6.94
N ARG A 17 7.40 3.65 -7.50
CA ARG A 17 7.92 3.29 -8.83
C ARG A 17 7.28 4.04 -9.99
N ARG A 18 6.08 4.61 -9.80
CA ARG A 18 5.35 5.38 -10.82
C ARG A 18 5.62 6.88 -10.73
N ALA A 19 6.05 7.35 -9.57
CA ALA A 19 6.39 8.75 -9.38
C ALA A 19 7.62 9.14 -10.21
N ALA A 20 7.64 10.39 -10.67
CA ALA A 20 8.76 10.94 -11.44
C ALA A 20 10.03 11.12 -10.60
N SER A 21 9.89 11.30 -9.29
CA SER A 21 10.97 11.37 -8.30
C SER A 21 10.46 11.01 -6.91
N ASP A 22 11.38 10.81 -5.96
CA ASP A 22 11.03 10.55 -4.56
C ASP A 22 10.34 11.77 -3.91
N GLU A 23 10.70 13.00 -4.29
CA GLU A 23 10.02 14.23 -3.83
C GLU A 23 8.60 14.33 -4.37
N ALA A 24 8.39 13.99 -5.66
CA ALA A 24 7.06 13.95 -6.26
C ALA A 24 6.18 12.87 -5.61
N PHE A 25 6.78 11.73 -5.24
CA PHE A 25 6.10 10.71 -4.45
C PHE A 25 5.74 11.23 -3.06
N ALA A 26 6.69 11.81 -2.32
CA ALA A 26 6.44 12.31 -0.96
C ALA A 26 5.37 13.42 -0.90
N ALA A 27 5.22 14.19 -1.98
CA ALA A 27 4.20 15.23 -2.11
C ALA A 27 2.84 14.70 -2.60
N SER A 28 2.74 13.42 -2.99
CA SER A 28 1.52 12.84 -3.55
C SER A 28 0.48 12.55 -2.46
N VAL A 29 -0.80 12.66 -2.84
CA VAL A 29 -1.93 12.40 -1.94
C VAL A 29 -1.95 10.94 -1.52
N GLU A 30 -1.68 10.03 -2.46
CA GLU A 30 -1.68 8.58 -2.28
C GLU A 30 -0.55 8.14 -1.34
N ALA A 31 0.66 8.69 -1.51
CA ALA A 31 1.78 8.42 -0.62
C ALA A 31 1.49 8.85 0.81
N CYS A 32 0.91 10.04 0.98
CA CYS A 32 0.53 10.56 2.29
C CYS A 32 -0.57 9.71 2.94
N ALA A 33 -1.59 9.31 2.17
CA ALA A 33 -2.67 8.45 2.65
C ALA A 33 -2.14 7.09 3.11
N LEU A 34 -1.29 6.44 2.29
CA LEU A 34 -0.70 5.15 2.63
C LEU A 34 0.27 5.23 3.81
N ALA A 35 1.06 6.31 3.94
CA ALA A 35 1.96 6.50 5.08
C ALA A 35 1.18 6.64 6.40
N ARG A 36 0.06 7.37 6.40
CA ARG A 36 -0.82 7.49 7.56
C ARG A 36 -1.46 6.16 7.91
N LEU A 37 -1.95 5.43 6.89
CA LEU A 37 -2.55 4.11 7.07
C LEU A 37 -1.54 3.11 7.66
N TYR A 38 -0.33 3.06 7.11
CA TYR A 38 0.75 2.20 7.60
C TYR A 38 1.10 2.50 9.06
N GLY A 39 1.23 3.79 9.41
CA GLY A 39 1.47 4.22 10.78
C GLY A 39 0.33 3.80 11.73
N ALA A 40 -0.92 3.94 11.32
CA ALA A 40 -2.08 3.52 12.11
C ALA A 40 -2.07 2.02 12.38
N VAL A 41 -1.81 1.20 11.35
CA VAL A 41 -1.71 -0.27 11.48
C VAL A 41 -0.67 -0.68 12.52
N ILE A 42 0.50 -0.04 12.50
CA ILE A 42 1.56 -0.29 13.49
C ILE A 42 1.12 0.11 14.90
N VAL A 43 0.54 1.30 15.06
CA VAL A 43 0.14 1.83 16.37
C VAL A 43 -0.96 0.98 17.01
N TYR A 44 -1.94 0.52 16.22
CA TYR A 44 -3.07 -0.26 16.72
C TYR A 44 -2.82 -1.77 16.72
N GLY A 45 -1.71 -2.24 16.14
CA GLY A 45 -1.38 -3.67 16.06
C GLY A 45 -2.38 -4.45 15.21
N CYS A 46 -2.97 -3.83 14.19
CA CYS A 46 -3.97 -4.47 13.33
C CYS A 46 -3.29 -5.43 12.36
N GLU A 47 -3.65 -6.72 12.37
CA GLU A 47 -3.13 -7.67 11.38
C GLU A 47 -3.75 -7.49 9.99
N ALA A 48 -5.00 -7.00 9.94
CA ALA A 48 -5.72 -6.73 8.71
C ALA A 48 -6.73 -5.59 8.91
N LEU A 49 -6.94 -4.80 7.86
CA LEU A 49 -7.94 -3.73 7.81
C LEU A 49 -9.07 -4.09 6.85
N ALA A 50 -10.31 -3.89 7.28
CA ALA A 50 -11.47 -4.06 6.41
C ALA A 50 -11.64 -2.83 5.51
N ASP A 51 -12.11 -3.04 4.28
CA ASP A 51 -12.36 -1.94 3.32
C ASP A 51 -13.31 -0.85 3.87
N ALA A 52 -14.23 -1.21 4.78
CA ALA A 52 -15.16 -0.28 5.42
C ALA A 52 -14.47 0.67 6.43
N GLU A 53 -13.26 0.34 6.89
CA GLU A 53 -12.49 1.15 7.84
C GLU A 53 -11.61 2.18 7.12
N LEU A 54 -11.52 2.11 5.79
CA LEU A 54 -10.72 2.98 4.97
C LEU A 54 -11.47 4.27 4.60
N ASP A 55 -10.76 5.38 4.66
CA ASP A 55 -11.21 6.62 4.02
C ASP A 55 -11.07 6.53 2.49
N ASP A 56 -11.68 7.47 1.78
CA ASP A 56 -11.71 7.46 0.31
C ASP A 56 -10.31 7.59 -0.30
N ALA A 57 -9.42 8.38 0.31
CA ALA A 57 -8.05 8.55 -0.18
C ALA A 57 -7.22 7.28 0.00
N GLN A 58 -7.42 6.56 1.09
CA GLN A 58 -6.78 5.26 1.35
C GLN A 58 -7.31 4.20 0.37
N ARG A 59 -8.62 4.15 0.15
CA ARG A 59 -9.23 3.22 -0.79
C ARG A 59 -8.73 3.46 -2.22
N ASP A 60 -8.70 4.73 -2.66
CA ASP A 60 -8.17 5.11 -3.97
C ASP A 60 -6.69 4.78 -4.11
N ALA A 61 -5.89 5.05 -3.07
CA ALA A 61 -4.47 4.70 -3.08
C ALA A 61 -4.24 3.18 -3.18
N LEU A 62 -5.11 2.35 -2.60
CA LEU A 62 -5.01 0.89 -2.66
C LEU A 62 -5.49 0.29 -3.99
N GLN A 63 -6.20 1.04 -4.84
CA GLN A 63 -6.58 0.61 -6.21
C GLN A 63 -5.38 0.38 -7.12
N ILE A 64 -4.16 0.72 -6.69
CA ILE A 64 -2.93 0.34 -7.38
C ILE A 64 -2.69 -1.17 -7.34
N LEU A 65 -3.13 -1.88 -6.30
CA LEU A 65 -2.79 -3.29 -6.06
C LEU A 65 -3.12 -4.23 -7.22
N PRO A 66 -4.32 -4.18 -7.85
CA PRO A 66 -4.63 -5.02 -9.00
C PRO A 66 -3.76 -4.74 -10.23
N THR A 67 -3.14 -3.56 -10.28
CA THR A 67 -2.28 -3.13 -11.38
C THR A 67 -0.80 -3.46 -11.15
N LEU A 68 -0.46 -3.98 -9.97
CA LEU A 68 0.90 -4.42 -9.68
C LEU A 68 1.14 -5.80 -10.28
N PRO A 69 2.30 -6.03 -10.93
CA PRO A 69 2.65 -7.36 -11.37
C PRO A 69 2.71 -8.27 -10.15
N VAL A 70 1.98 -9.38 -10.17
CA VAL A 70 2.14 -10.45 -9.19
C VAL A 70 3.60 -10.87 -9.24
N LYS A 71 4.39 -10.50 -8.22
CA LYS A 71 5.72 -11.08 -8.03
C LYS A 71 5.47 -12.57 -7.86
N LYS A 72 5.71 -13.37 -8.90
CA LYS A 72 5.83 -14.82 -8.77
C LYS A 72 7.00 -15.02 -7.81
N SER A 73 6.72 -15.26 -6.55
CA SER A 73 7.71 -15.79 -5.61
C SER A 73 8.24 -17.06 -6.26
N SER A 74 9.50 -17.04 -6.70
CA SER A 74 10.16 -18.23 -7.24
C SER A 74 10.01 -19.36 -6.22
N PRO A 75 9.69 -20.59 -6.66
CA PRO A 75 9.61 -21.71 -5.74
C PRO A 75 10.99 -21.96 -5.11
N PRO A 76 11.06 -22.40 -3.85
CA PRO A 76 12.33 -22.74 -3.22
C PRO A 76 12.98 -23.85 -4.03
N THR A 77 14.20 -23.60 -4.48
CA THR A 77 15.04 -24.64 -5.08
C THR A 77 15.50 -25.54 -3.94
N HIS A 78 14.97 -26.76 -3.88
CA HIS A 78 15.40 -27.81 -2.96
C HIS A 78 16.38 -28.75 -3.67
#